data_AF-A0A839JSZ0-F1
#
_entry.id   AF-A0A839JSZ0-F1
#
_cell.length_a   1.000
_cell.length_b   1.000
_cell.length_c   1.000
_cell.angle_alpha   90.00
_cell.angle_beta   90.00
_cell.angle_gamma   90.00
#
_symmetry.space_group_name_H-M   'P 1'
#
loop_
_entity.id
_entity.type
_entity.pdbx_description
1 polymer ?
#
loop_
_entity_poly.entity_id
_entity_poly.type
_entity_poly.pdbx_seq_one_letter_code
_entity_poly.pdbx_strand_id
1 'polypeptide(L)'
;MNNQSYIKPEINKEHPRIKNRTPDEQKYRDDLAQVLKANRQLGDVGRQAARVVLENESKSPEYISAKENIPEDLAKDILEYILHSEEPEDLKIDRILEKSKGVSHKKIAKLLIEKGNNHAVYALAENLEKFEGLDSETAKLLTEKGYGSVVINNLKKFEKLDSETVELLIKEVREAE
;
A
#
# COMPACT_ATOMS: atom_id res chain seq x y z
N MET A 1 -13.51 24.69 -37.34
CA MET A 1 -12.24 24.19 -36.77
C MET A 1 -12.37 24.34 -35.26
N ASN A 2 -12.65 23.24 -34.54
CA ASN A 2 -12.79 23.27 -33.08
C ASN A 2 -11.39 23.32 -32.45
N ASN A 3 -10.93 24.51 -32.08
CA ASN A 3 -9.80 24.70 -31.19
C ASN A 3 -10.23 24.34 -29.76
N GLN A 4 -10.41 23.05 -29.47
CA GLN A 4 -10.33 22.59 -28.09
C GLN A 4 -8.87 22.67 -27.69
N SER A 5 -8.50 23.78 -27.05
CA SER A 5 -7.23 23.91 -26.33
C SER A 5 -7.13 22.73 -25.38
N TYR A 6 -6.26 21.77 -25.68
CA TYR A 6 -5.92 20.67 -24.78
C TYR A 6 -5.26 21.28 -23.54
N ILE A 7 -6.06 21.60 -22.52
CA ILE A 7 -5.56 21.96 -21.20
C ILE A 7 -4.83 20.72 -20.71
N LYS A 8 -3.49 20.78 -20.65
CA LYS A 8 -2.71 19.73 -19.99
C LYS A 8 -3.16 19.73 -18.53
N PRO A 9 -3.60 18.58 -17.98
CA PRO A 9 -3.91 18.50 -16.56
C PRO A 9 -2.70 18.96 -15.76
N GLU A 10 -2.87 19.99 -14.93
CA GLU A 10 -1.83 20.41 -13.99
C GLU A 10 -1.72 19.37 -12.88
N ILE A 11 -0.50 18.90 -12.61
CA ILE A 11 -0.25 17.98 -11.52
C ILE A 11 -0.39 18.76 -10.21
N ASN A 12 -1.30 18.33 -9.34
CA ASN A 12 -1.43 18.88 -8.00
C ASN A 12 -0.18 18.56 -7.16
N LYS A 13 0.74 19.52 -7.06
CA LYS A 13 1.98 19.39 -6.28
C LYS A 13 1.72 19.17 -4.79
N GLU A 14 0.58 19.64 -4.27
CA GLU A 14 0.19 19.51 -2.86
C GLU A 14 -0.41 18.15 -2.51
N HIS A 15 -0.60 17.27 -3.50
CA HIS A 15 -1.11 15.93 -3.23
C HIS A 15 -0.17 15.19 -2.26
N PRO A 16 -0.67 14.55 -1.18
CA PRO A 16 0.18 13.92 -0.15
C PRO A 16 1.22 12.92 -0.67
N ARG A 17 0.93 12.22 -1.77
CA ARG A 17 1.86 11.31 -2.47
C ARG A 17 2.89 12.00 -3.38
N ILE A 18 2.83 13.32 -3.55
CA ILE A 18 3.69 14.11 -4.43
C ILE A 18 4.50 15.12 -3.63
N LYS A 19 3.85 15.89 -2.75
CA LYS A 19 4.52 16.97 -1.99
C LYS A 19 5.67 16.51 -1.09
N ASN A 20 5.63 15.26 -0.65
CA ASN A 20 6.58 14.72 0.33
C ASN A 20 7.67 13.86 -0.31
N ARG A 21 7.71 13.76 -1.65
CA ARG A 21 8.70 12.91 -2.32
C ARG A 21 10.09 13.47 -2.18
N THR A 22 11.06 12.58 -2.04
CA THR A 22 12.47 12.96 -2.21
C THR A 22 12.74 13.33 -3.68
N PRO A 23 13.81 14.10 -3.97
CA PRO A 23 14.24 14.36 -5.33
C PRO A 23 14.46 13.07 -6.14
N ASP A 24 14.99 12.02 -5.50
CA ASP A 24 15.26 10.73 -6.14
C ASP A 24 13.98 9.96 -6.46
N GLU A 25 13.01 9.92 -5.52
CA GLU A 25 11.68 9.33 -5.76
C GLU A 25 10.96 10.06 -6.90
N GLN A 26 11.03 11.39 -6.94
CA GLN A 26 10.40 12.18 -8.00
C GLN A 26 11.09 11.95 -9.34
N LYS A 27 12.43 11.91 -9.36
CA LYS A 27 13.21 11.61 -10.57
C LYS A 27 12.86 10.23 -11.12
N TYR A 28 12.80 9.20 -10.28
CA TYR A 28 12.39 7.85 -10.68
C TYR A 28 11.00 7.84 -11.35
N ARG A 29 10.03 8.56 -10.77
CA ARG A 29 8.67 8.66 -11.31
C ARG A 29 8.63 9.37 -12.67
N ASP A 30 9.44 10.42 -12.83
CA ASP A 30 9.52 11.17 -14.08
C ASP A 30 10.18 10.33 -15.19
N ASP A 31 11.27 9.63 -14.87
CA ASP A 31 11.95 8.71 -15.79
C ASP A 31 11.00 7.58 -16.24
N LEU A 32 10.31 6.93 -15.30
CA LEU A 32 9.31 5.90 -15.62
C LEU A 32 8.15 6.45 -16.45
N ALA A 33 7.67 7.67 -16.15
CA ALA A 33 6.60 8.30 -16.92
C ALA A 33 7.03 8.57 -18.38
N GLN A 34 8.29 8.95 -18.61
CA GLN A 34 8.84 9.13 -19.95
C GLN A 34 8.89 7.81 -20.72
N VAL A 35 9.38 6.74 -20.11
CA VAL A 35 9.41 5.39 -20.72
C VAL A 35 7.99 4.94 -21.10
N LEU A 36 7.03 5.05 -20.18
CA LEU A 36 5.64 4.67 -20.43
C LEU A 36 5.00 5.51 -21.53
N LYS A 37 5.31 6.81 -21.59
CA LYS A 37 4.80 7.70 -22.64
C LYS A 37 5.37 7.32 -24.01
N ALA A 38 6.68 7.05 -24.10
CA ALA A 38 7.33 6.62 -25.32
C ALA A 38 6.75 5.29 -25.84
N ASN A 39 6.59 4.31 -24.95
CA ASN A 39 5.97 3.02 -25.32
C ASN A 39 4.55 3.21 -25.86
N ARG A 40 3.70 4.00 -25.18
CA ARG A 40 2.30 4.21 -25.61
C ARG A 40 2.17 4.89 -26.97
N GLN A 41 3.20 5.62 -27.44
CA GLN A 41 3.22 6.24 -28.76
C GLN A 41 3.38 5.22 -29.90
N LEU A 42 3.84 4.00 -29.62
CA LEU A 42 4.06 2.93 -30.61
C LEU A 42 2.78 2.14 -30.93
N GLY A 43 1.60 2.73 -30.77
CA GLY A 43 0.32 2.07 -31.02
C GLY A 43 0.03 0.93 -30.05
N ASP A 44 -0.68 -0.09 -30.52
CA ASP A 44 -1.30 -1.11 -29.68
C ASP A 44 -0.27 -2.00 -28.96
N VAL A 45 0.76 -2.43 -29.70
CA VAL A 45 1.89 -3.20 -29.15
C VAL A 45 2.63 -2.38 -28.10
N GLY A 46 2.84 -1.09 -28.38
CA GLY A 46 3.46 -0.16 -27.45
C GLY A 46 2.67 0.02 -26.15
N ARG A 47 1.33 0.09 -26.23
CA ARG A 47 0.48 0.14 -25.03
C ARG A 47 0.58 -1.15 -24.22
N GLN A 48 0.68 -2.32 -24.86
CA GLN A 48 0.89 -3.58 -24.16
C GLN A 48 2.27 -3.63 -23.49
N ALA A 49 3.32 -3.19 -24.17
CA ALA A 49 4.67 -3.07 -23.59
C ALA A 49 4.68 -2.13 -22.37
N ALA A 50 3.98 -0.99 -22.44
CA ALA A 50 3.86 -0.08 -21.31
C ALA A 50 3.15 -0.72 -20.10
N ARG A 51 2.16 -1.59 -20.33
CA ARG A 51 1.51 -2.34 -19.23
C ARG A 51 2.49 -3.30 -18.58
N VAL A 52 3.25 -4.06 -19.36
CA VAL A 52 4.25 -5.02 -18.86
C VAL A 52 5.34 -4.30 -18.05
N VAL A 53 5.86 -3.17 -18.56
CA VAL A 53 6.81 -2.34 -17.82
C VAL A 53 6.22 -1.91 -16.48
N LEU A 54 5.00 -1.34 -16.48
CA LEU A 54 4.38 -0.90 -15.24
C LEU A 54 4.12 -2.05 -14.26
N GLU A 55 3.73 -3.22 -14.76
CA GLU A 55 3.52 -4.40 -13.92
C GLU A 55 4.82 -4.85 -13.24
N ASN A 56 5.92 -4.91 -14.00
CA ASN A 56 7.23 -5.28 -13.47
C ASN A 56 7.75 -4.24 -12.47
N GLU A 57 7.71 -2.96 -12.83
CA GLU A 57 8.12 -1.87 -11.93
C GLU A 57 7.25 -1.83 -10.66
N SER A 58 5.96 -2.17 -10.74
CA SER A 58 5.08 -2.12 -9.57
C SER A 58 5.45 -3.07 -8.41
N LYS A 59 6.39 -3.98 -8.68
CA LYS A 59 6.95 -4.97 -7.76
C LYS A 59 8.33 -4.56 -7.23
N SER A 60 8.89 -3.44 -7.68
CA SER A 60 10.20 -2.93 -7.22
C SER A 60 10.07 -2.09 -5.95
N PRO A 61 11.08 -2.10 -5.06
CA PRO A 61 11.10 -1.25 -3.88
C PRO A 61 11.11 0.24 -4.25
N GLU A 62 11.79 0.63 -5.32
CA GLU A 62 11.87 2.01 -5.82
C GLU A 62 10.48 2.53 -6.23
N TYR A 63 9.69 1.71 -6.92
CA TYR A 63 8.32 2.08 -7.29
C TYR A 63 7.43 2.25 -6.05
N ILE A 64 7.53 1.33 -5.09
CA ILE A 64 6.72 1.37 -3.88
C ILE A 64 7.11 2.59 -3.03
N SER A 65 8.40 2.81 -2.84
CA SER A 65 8.96 3.99 -2.16
C SER A 65 8.39 5.27 -2.76
N ALA A 66 8.55 5.48 -4.07
CA ALA A 66 8.09 6.69 -4.73
C ALA A 66 6.56 6.82 -4.82
N LYS A 67 5.81 5.71 -4.88
CA LYS A 67 4.34 5.74 -4.91
C LYS A 67 3.75 6.04 -3.54
N GLU A 68 4.28 5.41 -2.50
CA GLU A 68 3.73 5.41 -1.15
C GLU A 68 4.43 6.41 -0.23
N ASN A 69 5.49 7.04 -0.72
CA ASN A 69 6.27 8.05 -0.02
C ASN A 69 6.87 7.48 1.27
N ILE A 70 7.63 6.40 1.13
CA ILE A 70 8.29 5.67 2.21
C ILE A 70 9.76 5.44 1.84
N PRO A 71 10.67 5.29 2.81
CA PRO A 71 12.05 4.94 2.54
C PRO A 71 12.18 3.66 1.68
N GLU A 72 13.12 3.67 0.73
CA GLU A 72 13.33 2.55 -0.19
C GLU A 72 13.79 1.28 0.52
N ASP A 73 14.62 1.40 1.56
CA ASP A 73 15.05 0.30 2.40
C ASP A 73 13.88 -0.32 3.19
N LEU A 74 12.94 0.50 3.67
CA LEU A 74 11.69 0.00 4.26
C LEU A 74 10.82 -0.71 3.21
N ALA A 75 10.70 -0.15 2.00
CA ALA A 75 9.95 -0.78 0.91
C ALA A 75 10.56 -2.14 0.53
N LYS A 76 11.89 -2.24 0.52
CA LYS A 76 12.63 -3.47 0.28
C LYS A 76 12.36 -4.51 1.38
N ASP A 77 12.41 -4.12 2.64
CA ASP A 77 12.14 -5.02 3.77
C ASP A 77 10.68 -5.54 3.75
N ILE A 78 9.71 -4.67 3.44
CA ILE A 78 8.30 -5.06 3.26
C ILE A 78 8.17 -6.06 2.11
N LEU A 79 8.82 -5.82 0.97
CA LEU A 79 8.78 -6.75 -0.17
C LEU A 79 9.46 -8.08 0.12
N GLU A 80 10.63 -8.04 0.76
CA GLU A 80 11.36 -9.22 1.22
C GLU A 80 10.45 -10.08 2.11
N TYR A 81 9.75 -9.45 3.05
CA TYR A 81 8.81 -10.12 3.92
C TYR A 81 7.65 -10.76 3.16
N ILE A 82 7.02 -10.02 2.26
CA ILE A 82 5.89 -10.49 1.46
C ILE A 82 6.27 -11.67 0.56
N LEU A 83 7.50 -11.69 0.03
CA LEU A 83 7.95 -12.67 -0.97
C LEU A 83 8.62 -13.91 -0.35
N HIS A 84 9.37 -13.77 0.73
CA HIS A 84 10.28 -14.81 1.26
C HIS A 84 9.97 -15.16 2.72
N SER A 85 8.74 -15.56 3.02
CA SER A 85 8.33 -15.94 4.38
C SER A 85 8.85 -17.34 4.75
N GLU A 86 10.16 -17.48 4.93
CA GLU A 86 10.81 -18.67 5.50
C GLU A 86 11.26 -18.46 6.96
N GLU A 87 11.08 -17.26 7.51
CA GLU A 87 11.48 -16.86 8.87
C GLU A 87 10.26 -16.63 9.77
N PRO A 88 10.41 -16.68 11.11
CA PRO A 88 9.33 -16.44 12.05
C PRO A 88 8.66 -15.09 11.81
N GLU A 89 7.33 -15.10 11.73
CA GLU A 89 6.50 -13.96 11.36
C GLU A 89 6.74 -12.72 12.24
N ASP A 90 6.93 -12.94 13.55
CA ASP A 90 7.06 -11.88 14.55
C ASP A 90 8.33 -11.04 14.38
N LEU A 91 9.46 -11.67 14.01
CA LEU A 91 10.76 -10.99 13.89
C LEU A 91 10.78 -9.99 12.74
N LYS A 92 10.02 -10.26 11.68
CA LYS A 92 9.94 -9.36 10.52
C LYS A 92 9.04 -8.16 10.77
N ILE A 93 7.94 -8.33 11.50
CA ILE A 93 7.12 -7.19 11.94
C ILE A 93 7.94 -6.23 12.80
N ASP A 94 8.74 -6.74 13.75
CA ASP A 94 9.59 -5.90 14.59
C ASP A 94 10.62 -5.11 13.77
N ARG A 95 11.31 -5.76 12.81
CA ARG A 95 12.25 -5.09 11.89
C ARG A 95 11.58 -4.02 11.03
N ILE A 96 10.40 -4.32 10.48
CA ILE A 96 9.62 -3.37 9.67
C ILE A 96 9.24 -2.15 10.52
N LEU A 97 8.72 -2.37 11.73
CA LEU A 97 8.31 -1.30 12.62
C LEU A 97 9.51 -0.44 13.08
N GLU A 98 10.65 -1.07 13.42
CA GLU A 98 11.88 -0.35 13.81
C GLU A 98 12.39 0.60 12.72
N LYS A 99 12.35 0.16 11.46
CA LYS A 99 12.77 0.95 10.29
C LYS A 99 11.72 1.93 9.80
N SER A 100 10.49 1.84 10.29
CA SER A 100 9.39 2.69 9.84
C SER A 100 9.31 4.07 10.48
N LYS A 101 10.40 4.57 11.09
CA LYS A 101 10.43 5.88 11.76
C LYS A 101 9.97 6.99 10.79
N GLY A 102 8.93 7.71 11.18
CA GLY A 102 8.32 8.77 10.35
C GLY A 102 7.28 8.27 9.33
N VAL A 103 7.02 6.97 9.27
CA VAL A 103 5.94 6.34 8.50
C VAL A 103 4.86 5.88 9.47
N SER A 104 3.61 6.27 9.23
CA SER A 104 2.50 5.86 10.10
C SER A 104 2.26 4.36 10.05
N HIS A 105 1.98 3.74 11.20
CA HIS A 105 1.58 2.33 11.31
C HIS A 105 0.37 1.98 10.41
N LYS A 106 -0.60 2.88 10.26
CA LYS A 106 -1.70 2.78 9.29
C LYS A 106 -1.23 2.42 7.88
N LYS A 107 -0.19 3.14 7.42
CA LYS A 107 0.34 2.98 6.06
C LYS A 107 1.05 1.63 5.93
N ILE A 108 1.83 1.23 6.92
CA ILE A 108 2.51 -0.07 6.93
C ILE A 108 1.50 -1.21 6.89
N ALA A 109 0.49 -1.17 7.77
CA ALA A 109 -0.56 -2.17 7.82
C ALA A 109 -1.29 -2.30 6.48
N LYS A 110 -1.68 -1.18 5.85
CA LYS A 110 -2.32 -1.18 4.52
C LYS A 110 -1.42 -1.81 3.46
N LEU A 111 -0.12 -1.49 3.45
CA LEU A 111 0.81 -2.10 2.50
C LEU A 111 0.92 -3.61 2.71
N LEU A 112 1.03 -4.08 3.96
CA LEU A 112 1.06 -5.51 4.27
C LEU A 112 -0.23 -6.22 3.82
N ILE A 113 -1.40 -5.59 3.94
CA ILE A 113 -2.67 -6.21 3.52
C ILE A 113 -2.86 -6.21 2.00
N GLU A 114 -2.55 -5.09 1.34
CA GLU A 114 -2.80 -4.91 -0.09
C GLU A 114 -1.76 -5.61 -0.97
N LYS A 115 -0.49 -5.58 -0.55
CA LYS A 115 0.62 -6.16 -1.30
C LYS A 115 1.00 -7.55 -0.80
N GLY A 116 0.67 -7.88 0.45
CA GLY A 116 1.06 -9.13 1.07
C GLY A 116 0.29 -10.35 0.58
N ASN A 117 0.92 -11.51 0.74
CA ASN A 117 0.25 -12.80 0.64
C ASN A 117 -0.51 -13.11 1.96
N ASN A 118 -1.23 -14.22 2.00
CA ASN A 118 -2.00 -14.60 3.19
C ASN A 118 -1.14 -14.70 4.47
N HIS A 119 0.15 -15.06 4.35
CA HIS A 119 1.05 -15.12 5.50
C HIS A 119 1.36 -13.73 6.05
N ALA A 120 1.61 -12.74 5.19
CA ALA A 120 1.84 -11.37 5.62
C ALA A 120 0.60 -10.75 6.30
N VAL A 121 -0.61 -11.05 5.79
CA VAL A 121 -1.85 -10.60 6.41
C VAL A 121 -2.09 -11.29 7.76
N TYR A 122 -1.85 -12.61 7.82
CA TYR A 122 -1.93 -13.39 9.05
C TYR A 122 -1.00 -12.82 10.12
N ALA A 123 0.26 -12.59 9.78
CA ALA A 123 1.24 -12.09 10.72
C ALA A 123 0.94 -10.68 11.24
N LEU A 124 0.44 -9.79 10.36
CA LEU A 124 -0.09 -8.50 10.79
C LEU A 124 -1.23 -8.66 11.80
N ALA A 125 -2.15 -9.60 11.54
CA ALA A 125 -3.30 -9.85 12.41
C ALA A 125 -2.85 -10.37 13.81
N GLU A 126 -1.87 -11.28 13.84
CA GLU A 126 -1.30 -11.82 15.09
C GLU A 126 -0.46 -10.80 15.88
N ASN A 127 0.01 -9.74 15.22
CA ASN A 127 0.86 -8.72 15.83
C ASN A 127 0.15 -7.34 15.96
N LEU A 128 -1.18 -7.29 15.89
CA LEU A 128 -1.94 -6.03 15.94
C LEU A 128 -1.63 -5.19 17.18
N GLU A 129 -1.25 -5.82 18.29
CA GLU A 129 -0.87 -5.15 19.52
C GLU A 129 0.37 -4.26 19.38
N LYS A 130 1.25 -4.54 18.41
CA LYS A 130 2.44 -3.73 18.09
C LYS A 130 2.10 -2.51 17.21
N PHE A 131 0.95 -2.53 16.56
CA PHE A 131 0.47 -1.41 15.75
C PHE A 131 -0.29 -0.41 16.62
N GLU A 132 -0.28 0.85 16.19
CA GLU A 132 -0.92 1.95 16.91
C GLU A 132 -1.68 2.84 15.93
N GLY A 133 -2.80 3.35 16.41
CA GLY A 133 -3.70 4.20 15.64
C GLY A 133 -4.00 3.60 14.29
N LEU A 134 -4.52 2.38 14.19
CA LEU A 134 -5.07 1.86 12.93
C LEU A 134 -6.39 2.59 12.60
N ASP A 135 -6.92 2.52 11.39
CA ASP A 135 -8.17 3.21 11.02
C ASP A 135 -9.24 2.28 10.43
N SER A 136 -10.42 2.83 10.13
CA SER A 136 -11.54 2.09 9.52
C SER A 136 -11.15 1.35 8.26
N GLU A 137 -10.26 1.93 7.46
CA GLU A 137 -9.81 1.33 6.20
C GLU A 137 -8.94 0.10 6.49
N THR A 138 -8.02 0.18 7.47
CA THR A 138 -7.26 -1.01 7.90
C THR A 138 -8.19 -2.10 8.47
N ALA A 139 -9.17 -1.74 9.31
CA ALA A 139 -10.13 -2.68 9.88
C ALA A 139 -10.99 -3.36 8.80
N LYS A 140 -11.49 -2.57 7.84
CA LYS A 140 -12.26 -3.06 6.69
C LYS A 140 -11.44 -4.03 5.85
N LEU A 141 -10.22 -3.65 5.48
CA LEU A 141 -9.32 -4.50 4.70
C LEU A 141 -9.01 -5.83 5.40
N LEU A 142 -8.75 -5.83 6.71
CA LEU A 142 -8.54 -7.07 7.47
C LEU A 142 -9.80 -7.93 7.51
N THR A 143 -10.97 -7.32 7.69
CA THR A 143 -12.25 -8.03 7.73
C THR A 143 -12.58 -8.67 6.39
N GLU A 144 -12.40 -7.94 5.28
CA GLU A 144 -12.56 -8.46 3.91
C GLU A 144 -11.58 -9.61 3.59
N LYS A 145 -10.46 -9.69 4.32
CA LYS A 145 -9.50 -10.80 4.25
C LYS A 145 -9.84 -11.98 5.17
N GLY A 146 -10.96 -11.93 5.89
CA GLY A 146 -11.41 -12.97 6.80
C GLY A 146 -10.87 -12.87 8.23
N TYR A 147 -10.25 -11.74 8.59
CA TYR A 147 -9.68 -11.49 9.92
C TYR A 147 -10.61 -10.61 10.79
N GLY A 148 -11.91 -10.60 10.52
CA GLY A 148 -12.89 -9.79 11.27
C GLY A 148 -12.91 -10.09 12.77
N SER A 149 -12.83 -11.37 13.15
CA SER A 149 -12.72 -11.80 14.55
C SER A 149 -11.49 -11.23 15.26
N VAL A 150 -10.36 -11.15 14.57
CA VAL A 150 -9.11 -10.58 15.09
C VAL A 150 -9.24 -9.08 15.29
N VAL A 151 -9.91 -8.38 14.36
CA VAL A 151 -10.23 -6.94 14.50
C VAL A 151 -11.14 -6.71 15.71
N ILE A 152 -12.19 -7.52 15.88
CA ILE A 152 -13.12 -7.43 17.02
C ILE A 152 -12.38 -7.60 18.36
N ASN A 153 -11.48 -8.59 18.44
CA ASN A 153 -10.70 -8.84 19.65
C ASN A 153 -9.66 -7.74 19.94
N ASN A 154 -9.33 -6.90 18.95
CA ASN A 154 -8.32 -5.85 19.04
C ASN A 154 -8.86 -4.43 18.78
N LEU A 155 -10.17 -4.18 18.98
CA LEU A 155 -10.81 -2.88 18.68
C LEU A 155 -10.07 -1.67 19.25
N LYS A 156 -9.42 -1.80 20.42
CA LYS A 156 -8.61 -0.73 21.05
C LYS A 156 -7.43 -0.25 20.21
N LYS A 157 -7.02 -1.01 19.18
CA LYS A 157 -5.93 -0.67 18.25
C LYS A 157 -6.39 0.18 17.06
N PHE A 158 -7.70 0.26 16.85
CA PHE A 158 -8.31 1.00 15.76
C PHE A 158 -8.94 2.30 16.28
N GLU A 159 -8.63 3.39 15.60
CA GLU A 159 -9.15 4.72 15.85
C GLU A 159 -10.13 5.12 14.76
N LYS A 160 -11.19 5.83 15.16
CA LYS A 160 -12.15 6.48 14.24
C LYS A 160 -12.83 5.49 13.28
N LEU A 161 -13.21 4.31 13.78
CA LEU A 161 -14.05 3.37 13.03
C LEU A 161 -15.34 4.06 12.56
N ASP A 162 -15.58 4.02 11.26
CA ASP A 162 -16.79 4.56 10.65
C ASP A 162 -17.94 3.55 10.73
N SER A 163 -19.15 4.02 10.46
CA SER A 163 -20.36 3.20 10.56
C SER A 163 -20.34 2.00 9.61
N GLU A 164 -19.78 2.15 8.40
CA GLU A 164 -19.72 1.07 7.42
C GLU A 164 -18.84 -0.08 7.93
N THR A 165 -17.65 0.24 8.45
CA THR A 165 -16.76 -0.76 9.04
C THR A 165 -17.37 -1.40 10.28
N VAL A 166 -18.07 -0.64 11.13
CA VAL A 166 -18.74 -1.22 12.30
C VAL A 166 -19.87 -2.17 11.89
N GLU A 167 -20.68 -1.82 10.89
CA GLU A 167 -21.73 -2.69 10.36
C GLU A 167 -21.16 -4.00 9.79
N LEU A 168 -20.04 -3.93 9.07
CA LEU A 168 -19.31 -5.09 8.58
C LEU A 168 -18.90 -6.03 9.73
N LEU A 169 -18.30 -5.48 10.80
CA LEU A 169 -17.89 -6.27 11.97
C LEU A 169 -19.07 -6.88 12.74
N ILE A 170 -20.20 -6.17 12.84
CA ILE A 170 -21.42 -6.72 13.46
C ILE A 170 -21.95 -7.91 12.66
N LYS A 171 -21.88 -7.84 11.34
CA LYS A 171 -22.30 -8.94 10.46
C LYS A 171 -21.44 -10.18 10.69
N GLU A 172 -20.12 -10.03 10.80
CA GLU A 172 -19.20 -11.13 11.13
C GLU A 172 -19.59 -11.86 12.43
N VAL A 173 -19.97 -11.11 13.47
CA VAL A 173 -20.40 -11.71 14.75
C VAL A 173 -21.67 -12.54 14.56
N ARG A 174 -22.63 -12.05 13.78
CA ARG A 174 -23.91 -12.75 13.54
C ARG A 174 -23.76 -14.00 12.68
N GLU A 175 -22.78 -14.03 11.78
CA GLU A 175 -22.52 -15.19 10.92
C GLU A 175 -21.71 -16.29 11.63
N ALA A 176 -21.08 -15.96 12.76
CA ALA A 176 -20.36 -16.92 13.60
C ALA A 176 -21.25 -17.67 14.61
N GLU A 177 -22.52 -17.28 14.77
CA GLU A 177 -23.56 -17.93 15.60
C GLU A 177 -24.38 -18.95 14.81
#